data_AF-A0A1Q9DJV9-F1
#
_entry.id   AF-A0A1Q9DJV9-F1
#
_cell.length_a   1.000
_cell.length_b   1.000
_cell.length_c   1.000
_cell.angle_alpha   90.00
_cell.angle_beta   90.00
_cell.angle_gamma   90.00
#
_symmetry.space_group_name_H-M   'P 1'
#
loop_
_entity.id
_entity.type
_entity.pdbx_description
1 polymer ?
#
loop_
_entity_poly.entity_id
_entity_poly.type
_entity_poly.pdbx_seq_one_letter_code
_entity_poly.pdbx_strand_id
1 'polypeptide(L)'
;MAAGRPAWYQLDEHDTGACVLDVDPPTARNILSYDWARALKAAYPSKQVELRLVTVWVTMKTLDDILDRNQCRLEAQGLLDSVIRKQLGPLRAQVTSDMEWALTSGKIDFTVINEDVDASMKEIVKASEYCFEDPF
;
A
#
# COMPACT_ATOMS: atom_id res chain seq x y z
N MET A 1 29.61 7.23 -30.70
CA MET A 1 28.34 7.34 -29.95
C MET A 1 28.01 5.96 -29.42
N ALA A 2 28.43 5.66 -28.19
CA ALA A 2 28.14 4.38 -27.54
C ALA A 2 26.77 4.49 -26.85
N ALA A 3 25.83 3.64 -27.23
CA ALA A 3 24.56 3.50 -26.55
C ALA A 3 24.82 2.97 -25.13
N GLY A 4 24.57 3.81 -24.13
CA GLY A 4 24.64 3.42 -22.72
C GLY A 4 23.64 2.31 -22.47
N ARG A 5 24.14 1.10 -22.22
CA ARG A 5 23.30 0.03 -21.66
C ARG A 5 22.87 0.48 -20.26
N PRO A 6 21.59 0.32 -19.86
CA PRO A 6 21.22 0.55 -18.48
C PRO A 6 22.05 -0.41 -17.61
N ALA A 7 22.63 0.14 -16.55
CA ALA A 7 23.38 -0.62 -15.57
C ALA A 7 22.41 -1.58 -14.87
N TRP A 8 22.31 -2.81 -15.35
CA TRP A 8 21.72 -3.89 -14.59
C TRP A 8 22.71 -4.17 -13.45
N TYR A 9 22.36 -3.73 -12.24
CA TYR A 9 23.06 -4.12 -11.04
C TYR A 9 23.08 -5.65 -10.98
N GLN A 10 24.29 -6.20 -10.98
CA GLN A 10 24.51 -7.61 -10.75
C GLN A 10 24.25 -7.80 -9.25
N LEU A 11 23.03 -8.27 -8.91
CA LEU A 11 22.68 -8.51 -7.51
C LEU A 11 23.62 -9.57 -6.94
N ASP A 12 24.42 -9.20 -5.95
CA ASP A 12 25.32 -10.09 -5.21
C ASP A 12 24.49 -11.11 -4.41
N GLU A 13 25.11 -12.18 -3.89
CA GLU A 13 24.43 -13.26 -3.14
C GLU A 13 23.73 -12.81 -1.84
N HIS A 14 23.88 -11.53 -1.45
CA HIS A 14 23.37 -10.96 -0.20
C HIS A 14 22.64 -9.61 -0.36
N ASP A 15 22.18 -9.26 -1.56
CA ASP A 15 21.48 -7.98 -1.77
C ASP A 15 20.03 -8.04 -1.25
N THR A 16 19.86 -7.57 -0.02
CA THR A 16 18.53 -7.27 0.55
C THR A 16 18.10 -5.87 0.11
N GLY A 17 16.99 -5.80 -0.62
CA GLY A 17 16.35 -4.55 -1.02
C GLY A 17 14.97 -4.41 -0.41
N ALA A 18 14.57 -3.19 -0.07
CA ALA A 18 13.20 -2.87 0.33
C ALA A 18 12.57 -1.91 -0.69
N CYS A 19 11.29 -2.10 -0.97
CA CYS A 19 10.49 -1.22 -1.82
C CYS A 19 9.18 -0.91 -1.12
N VAL A 20 8.78 0.36 -1.13
CA VAL A 20 7.48 0.80 -0.62
C VAL A 20 6.58 1.08 -1.82
N LEU A 21 5.40 0.49 -1.81
CA LEU A 21 4.38 0.66 -2.84
C LEU A 21 3.20 1.42 -2.24
N ASP A 22 2.99 2.66 -2.68
CA ASP A 22 1.76 3.41 -2.43
C ASP A 22 0.72 3.02 -3.50
N VAL A 23 -0.30 2.27 -3.09
CA VAL A 23 -1.27 1.65 -4.00
C VAL A 23 -2.68 1.78 -3.47
N ASP A 24 -3.64 1.90 -4.38
CA ASP A 24 -5.06 1.84 -4.02
C ASP A 24 -5.48 0.43 -3.56
N PRO A 25 -6.61 0.30 -2.83
CA PRO A 25 -7.06 -0.99 -2.31
C PRO A 25 -7.31 -2.06 -3.40
N PRO A 26 -7.90 -1.76 -4.57
CA PRO A 26 -7.98 -2.72 -5.67
C PRO A 26 -6.62 -3.25 -6.14
N THR A 27 -5.61 -2.39 -6.23
CA THR A 27 -4.25 -2.76 -6.63
C THR A 27 -3.58 -3.60 -5.54
N ALA A 28 -3.73 -3.21 -4.27
CA ALA A 28 -3.26 -3.99 -3.13
C ALA A 28 -3.84 -5.42 -3.13
N ARG A 29 -5.14 -5.57 -3.39
CA ARG A 29 -5.81 -6.89 -3.52
C ARG A 29 -5.15 -7.77 -4.56
N ASN A 30 -4.83 -7.20 -5.72
CA ASN A 30 -4.21 -7.93 -6.82
C ASN A 30 -2.79 -8.36 -6.45
N ILE A 31 -1.99 -7.45 -5.88
CA ILE A 31 -0.63 -7.74 -5.40
C ILE A 31 -0.67 -8.88 -4.37
N LEU A 32 -1.53 -8.78 -3.36
CA LEU A 32 -1.58 -9.74 -2.25
C LEU A 32 -2.26 -11.07 -2.60
N SER A 33 -2.83 -11.18 -3.80
CA SER A 33 -3.41 -12.43 -4.30
C SER A 33 -2.56 -13.08 -5.39
N TYR A 34 -1.47 -12.42 -5.78
CA TYR A 34 -0.57 -12.91 -6.81
C TYR A 34 0.37 -14.00 -6.26
N ASP A 35 0.63 -15.04 -7.06
CA ASP A 35 1.55 -16.13 -6.75
C ASP A 35 3.01 -15.67 -6.97
N TRP A 36 3.50 -14.83 -6.05
CA TRP A 36 4.85 -14.28 -6.10
C TRP A 36 5.92 -15.37 -6.06
N ALA A 37 5.71 -16.45 -5.29
CA ALA A 37 6.66 -17.55 -5.21
C ALA A 37 6.92 -18.18 -6.58
N ARG A 38 5.85 -18.44 -7.35
CA ARG A 38 5.98 -18.94 -8.72
C ARG A 38 6.66 -17.94 -9.65
N ALA A 39 6.27 -16.67 -9.58
CA ALA A 39 6.85 -15.63 -10.44
C ALA A 39 8.35 -15.43 -10.18
N LEU A 40 8.76 -15.41 -8.91
CA LEU A 40 10.17 -15.29 -8.52
C LEU A 40 10.98 -16.51 -8.95
N LYS A 41 10.45 -17.72 -8.76
CA LYS A 41 11.09 -18.95 -9.23
C LYS A 41 11.27 -18.96 -10.76
N ALA A 42 10.32 -18.42 -11.50
CA ALA A 42 10.40 -18.32 -12.96
C ALA A 42 11.40 -17.26 -13.42
N ALA A 43 11.46 -16.11 -12.74
CA ALA A 43 12.38 -15.01 -13.07
C ALA A 43 13.83 -15.32 -12.68
N TYR A 44 14.03 -16.06 -11.58
CA TYR A 44 15.34 -16.35 -11.00
C TYR A 44 15.52 -17.84 -10.70
N PRO A 45 15.54 -18.72 -11.72
CA PRO A 45 15.49 -20.18 -11.53
C PRO A 45 16.71 -20.76 -10.78
N SER A 46 17.83 -20.04 -10.78
CA SER A 46 19.10 -20.47 -10.14
C SER A 46 19.43 -19.71 -8.85
N LYS A 47 18.54 -18.82 -8.37
CA LYS A 47 18.75 -18.08 -7.12
C LYS A 47 17.69 -18.48 -6.09
N GLN A 48 18.11 -18.61 -4.84
CA GLN A 48 17.17 -18.64 -3.73
C GLN A 48 16.74 -17.19 -3.46
N VAL A 49 15.51 -16.87 -3.83
CA VAL A 49 14.92 -15.54 -3.61
C VAL A 49 13.83 -15.67 -2.57
N GLU A 50 13.91 -14.86 -1.53
CA GLU A 50 12.85 -14.69 -0.55
C GLU A 50 12.19 -13.33 -0.77
N LEU A 51 10.86 -13.32 -0.72
CA LEU A 51 10.07 -12.10 -0.74
C LEU A 51 9.19 -12.09 0.49
N ARG A 52 9.40 -11.08 1.33
CA ARG A 52 8.50 -10.75 2.43
C ARG A 52 7.63 -9.57 2.00
N LEU A 53 6.32 -9.76 2.06
CA LEU A 53 5.35 -8.67 1.89
C LEU A 53 4.91 -8.23 3.27
N VAL A 54 4.98 -6.91 3.51
CA VAL A 54 4.45 -6.26 4.70
C VAL A 54 3.38 -5.29 4.24
N THR A 55 2.22 -5.35 4.87
CA THR A 55 1.03 -4.62 4.47
C THR A 55 0.58 -3.69 5.58
N VAL A 56 0.45 -2.42 5.22
CA VAL A 56 0.00 -1.37 6.14
C VAL A 56 -1.26 -0.74 5.56
N TRP A 57 -2.36 -0.88 6.28
CA TRP A 57 -3.62 -0.21 5.97
C TRP A 57 -3.69 1.13 6.71
N VAL A 58 -3.63 2.23 5.96
CA VAL A 58 -3.73 3.58 6.53
C VAL A 58 -5.15 4.09 6.32
N THR A 59 -5.84 4.44 7.40
CA THR A 59 -7.25 4.88 7.36
C THR A 59 -7.51 6.00 8.35
N MET A 60 -8.67 6.64 8.25
CA MET A 60 -9.21 7.46 9.34
C MET A 60 -10.09 6.61 10.26
N LYS A 61 -10.44 7.16 11.42
CA LYS A 61 -11.19 6.47 12.46
C LYS A 61 -12.60 6.10 12.03
N THR A 62 -13.27 6.98 11.30
CA THR A 62 -14.62 6.72 10.79
C THR A 62 -14.73 6.93 9.30
N LEU A 63 -15.75 6.30 8.69
CA LEU A 63 -16.12 6.52 7.29
C LEU A 63 -16.49 7.98 7.02
N ASP A 64 -17.16 8.63 7.97
CA ASP A 64 -17.56 10.03 7.80
C ASP A 64 -16.33 10.95 7.79
N ASP A 65 -15.30 10.68 8.60
CA ASP A 65 -14.03 11.44 8.53
C ASP A 65 -13.36 11.31 7.15
N ILE A 66 -13.40 10.11 6.56
CA ILE A 66 -12.88 9.87 5.20
C ILE A 66 -13.67 10.69 4.18
N LEU A 67 -15.00 10.69 4.28
CA LEU A 67 -15.87 11.40 3.35
C LEU A 67 -15.72 12.92 3.49
N ASP A 68 -15.61 13.44 4.70
CA ASP A 68 -15.40 14.86 4.98
C ASP A 68 -14.05 15.32 4.42
N ARG A 69 -12.99 14.55 4.63
CA ARG A 69 -11.67 14.87 4.05
C ARG A 69 -11.71 14.85 2.52
N ASN A 70 -12.45 13.93 1.93
CA ASN A 70 -12.64 13.88 0.48
C ASN A 70 -13.48 15.04 -0.04
N GLN A 71 -14.54 15.42 0.68
CA GLN A 71 -15.34 16.59 0.36
C GLN A 71 -14.48 17.86 0.35
N CYS A 72 -13.72 18.11 1.43
CA CYS A 72 -12.78 19.24 1.50
C CYS A 72 -11.79 19.25 0.32
N ARG A 73 -11.28 18.07 -0.09
CA ARG A 73 -10.38 17.93 -1.24
C ARG A 73 -11.06 18.30 -2.56
N LEU A 74 -12.31 17.88 -2.77
CA LEU A 74 -13.09 18.18 -3.97
C LEU A 74 -13.51 19.66 -4.02
N GLU A 75 -13.86 20.25 -2.87
CA GLU A 75 -14.12 21.69 -2.73
C GLU A 75 -12.87 22.51 -3.06
N ALA A 76 -11.69 22.09 -2.57
CA ALA A 76 -10.41 22.73 -2.89
C ALA A 76 -10.03 22.65 -4.38
N GLN A 77 -10.59 21.70 -5.12
CA GLN A 77 -10.46 21.61 -6.58
C GLN A 77 -11.43 22.55 -7.33
N GLY A 78 -12.26 23.31 -6.61
CA GLY A 78 -13.23 24.23 -7.18
C GLY A 78 -14.44 23.54 -7.82
N LEU A 79 -14.72 22.29 -7.43
CA LEU A 79 -15.87 21.56 -7.93
C LEU A 79 -17.17 22.12 -7.36
N LEU A 80 -18.21 22.14 -8.19
CA LEU A 80 -19.56 22.52 -7.75
C LEU A 80 -20.11 21.49 -6.77
N ASP A 81 -20.89 21.93 -5.77
CA ASP A 81 -21.59 21.06 -4.80
C ASP A 81 -22.36 19.91 -5.45
N SER A 82 -22.99 20.16 -6.60
CA SER A 82 -23.76 19.16 -7.35
C SER A 82 -22.87 18.04 -7.90
N VAL A 83 -21.61 18.35 -8.25
CA VAL A 83 -20.61 17.38 -8.68
C VAL A 83 -20.06 16.63 -7.48
N ILE A 84 -19.75 17.34 -6.39
CA ILE A 84 -19.26 16.75 -5.13
C ILE A 84 -20.24 15.68 -4.63
N ARG A 85 -21.53 16.00 -4.50
CA ARG A 85 -22.55 15.03 -4.05
C ARG A 85 -22.65 13.80 -4.95
N LYS A 86 -22.52 13.98 -6.28
CA LYS A 86 -22.52 12.87 -7.24
C LYS A 86 -21.31 11.95 -7.09
N GLN A 87 -20.17 12.47 -6.63
CA GLN A 87 -18.94 11.69 -6.43
C GLN A 87 -18.88 11.02 -5.05
N LEU A 88 -19.42 11.65 -3.99
CA LEU A 88 -19.37 11.11 -2.63
C LEU A 88 -20.18 9.82 -2.46
N GLY A 89 -21.29 9.64 -3.19
CA GLY A 89 -22.10 8.41 -3.12
C GLY A 89 -21.34 7.15 -3.54
N PRO A 90 -20.80 7.09 -4.77
CA PRO A 90 -19.93 6.00 -5.21
C PRO A 90 -18.68 5.83 -4.34
N LEU A 91 -18.08 6.94 -3.90
CA LEU A 91 -16.92 6.90 -3.01
C LEU A 91 -17.25 6.21 -1.68
N ARG A 92 -18.39 6.51 -1.07
CA ARG A 92 -18.84 5.85 0.16
C ARG A 92 -18.94 4.34 -0.02
N ALA A 93 -19.60 3.88 -1.09
CA ALA A 93 -19.72 2.45 -1.38
C ALA A 93 -18.35 1.78 -1.57
N GLN A 94 -17.43 2.45 -2.27
CA GLN A 94 -16.07 1.96 -2.50
C GLN A 94 -15.29 1.85 -1.18
N VAL A 95 -15.27 2.92 -0.37
CA VAL A 95 -14.55 2.93 0.92
C VAL A 95 -15.11 1.87 1.86
N THR A 96 -16.42 1.69 1.93
CA THR A 96 -17.04 0.63 2.74
C THR A 96 -16.55 -0.76 2.30
N SER A 97 -16.60 -1.06 1.01
CA SER A 97 -16.12 -2.35 0.48
C SER A 97 -14.63 -2.56 0.74
N ASP A 98 -13.83 -1.50 0.64
CA ASP A 98 -12.39 -1.55 0.89
C ASP A 98 -12.05 -1.82 2.35
N MET A 99 -12.76 -1.15 3.28
CA MET A 99 -12.63 -1.40 4.71
C MET A 99 -13.08 -2.81 5.10
N GLU A 100 -14.21 -3.29 4.58
CA GLU A 100 -14.70 -4.65 4.85
C GLU A 100 -13.69 -5.71 4.40
N TRP A 101 -13.11 -5.54 3.21
CA TRP A 101 -12.06 -6.43 2.73
C TRP A 101 -10.81 -6.37 3.61
N ALA A 102 -10.33 -5.17 3.96
CA ALA A 102 -9.15 -5.01 4.80
C ALA A 102 -9.33 -5.76 6.15
N LEU A 103 -10.50 -5.63 6.77
CA LEU A 103 -10.84 -6.25 8.06
C LEU A 103 -11.03 -7.78 7.97
N THR A 104 -11.54 -8.30 6.85
CA THR A 104 -11.92 -9.72 6.73
C THR A 104 -10.89 -10.57 5.99
N SER A 105 -9.98 -9.97 5.23
CA SER A 105 -9.04 -10.70 4.37
C SER A 105 -7.99 -11.49 5.13
N GLY A 106 -7.63 -11.07 6.35
CA GLY A 106 -6.46 -11.60 7.06
C GLY A 106 -5.14 -11.33 6.34
N LYS A 107 -5.11 -10.39 5.39
CA LYS A 107 -3.95 -10.03 4.56
C LYS A 107 -3.31 -8.70 4.95
N ILE A 108 -3.77 -8.08 6.03
CA ILE A 108 -3.27 -6.80 6.53
C ILE A 108 -2.49 -7.06 7.81
N ASP A 109 -1.21 -6.69 7.83
CA ASP A 109 -0.32 -6.87 8.98
C ASP A 109 -0.53 -5.75 10.02
N PHE A 110 -0.66 -4.51 9.55
CA PHE A 110 -0.82 -3.34 10.41
C PHE A 110 -1.95 -2.44 9.94
N THR A 111 -2.65 -1.83 10.90
CA THR A 111 -3.59 -0.74 10.64
C THR A 111 -3.11 0.51 11.36
N VAL A 112 -3.01 1.62 10.64
CA VAL A 112 -2.58 2.92 11.17
C VAL A 112 -3.75 3.90 11.02
N ILE A 113 -4.13 4.52 12.14
CA ILE A 113 -5.21 5.50 12.19
C ILE A 113 -4.62 6.90 12.03
N ASN A 114 -4.79 7.48 10.85
CA ASN A 114 -4.19 8.75 10.43
C ASN A 114 -5.00 9.97 10.88
N GLU A 115 -5.15 10.11 12.21
CA GLU A 115 -5.68 11.32 12.85
C GLU A 115 -4.57 12.37 13.09
N ASP A 116 -3.35 11.90 13.38
CA ASP A 116 -2.16 12.72 13.59
C ASP A 116 -1.00 12.12 12.78
N VAL A 117 -0.38 12.96 11.94
CA VAL A 117 0.68 12.53 11.02
C VAL A 117 1.92 12.06 11.77
N ASP A 118 2.31 12.76 12.84
CA ASP A 118 3.51 12.44 13.60
C ASP A 118 3.33 11.13 14.37
N ALA A 119 2.14 10.90 14.92
CA ALA A 119 1.78 9.64 15.55
C ALA A 119 1.77 8.49 14.53
N SER A 120 1.14 8.70 13.38
CA SER A 120 1.06 7.71 12.30
C SER A 120 2.44 7.31 11.78
N MET A 121 3.33 8.29 11.60
CA MET A 121 4.71 8.03 11.18
C MET A 121 5.47 7.19 12.21
N LYS A 122 5.28 7.44 13.51
CA LYS A 122 5.88 6.61 14.57
C LYS A 122 5.36 5.18 14.54
N GLU A 123 4.08 4.97 14.25
CA GLU A 123 3.50 3.62 14.12
C GLU A 123 4.07 2.88 12.90
N ILE A 124 4.19 3.56 11.75
CA ILE A 124 4.78 2.98 10.53
C ILE A 124 6.24 2.60 10.75
N VAL A 125 7.03 3.44 11.42
CA VAL A 125 8.43 3.13 11.75
C VAL A 125 8.52 1.90 12.64
N LYS A 126 7.73 1.82 13.71
CA LYS A 126 7.70 0.65 14.60
C LYS A 126 7.28 -0.63 13.88
N ALA A 127 6.27 -0.55 13.01
CA ALA A 127 5.82 -1.68 12.20
C ALA A 127 6.92 -2.15 11.26
N SER A 128 7.65 -1.22 10.65
CA SER A 128 8.80 -1.52 9.79
C SER A 128 9.93 -2.17 10.58
N GLU A 129 10.32 -1.60 11.73
CA GLU A 129 11.33 -2.17 12.62
C GLU A 129 10.97 -3.60 13.02
N TYR A 130 9.74 -3.83 13.50
CA TYR A 130 9.28 -5.19 13.83
C TYR A 130 9.38 -6.18 12.66
N CYS A 131 9.10 -5.74 11.43
CA CYS A 131 9.18 -6.60 10.26
C CYS A 131 10.60 -6.86 9.77
N PHE A 132 11.57 -6.03 10.13
CA PHE A 132 12.95 -6.11 9.63
C PHE A 132 13.99 -6.38 10.73
N GLU A 133 13.60 -6.37 12.02
CA GLU A 133 14.46 -6.69 13.17
C GLU A 133 14.64 -8.18 13.43
N ASP A 134 13.93 -9.07 12.71
CA ASP A 134 14.09 -10.52 12.84
C ASP A 134 14.93 -11.07 11.67
N PRO A 135 16.27 -11.16 11.83
CA PRO A 135 17.11 -11.95 10.95
C PRO A 135 16.96 -13.40 11.37
N PHE A 136 16.35 -14.23 10.53
CA PHE A 136 16.65 -15.66 10.62
C PHE A 136 18.15 -15.89 10.41
#